data_AF-A0A536FVE1-F1
#
_entry.id   AF-A0A536FVE1-F1
#
_cell.length_a   1.000
_cell.length_b   1.000
_cell.length_c   1.000
_cell.angle_alpha   90.00
_cell.angle_beta   90.00
_cell.angle_gamma   90.00
#
_symmetry.space_group_name_H-M   'P 1'
#
loop_
_entity.id
_entity.type
_entity.pdbx_description
1 polymer ?
#
loop_
_entity_poly.entity_id
_entity_poly.type
_entity_poly.pdbx_seq_one_letter_code
_entity_poly.pdbx_strand_id
1 'polypeptide(L)' 'MTVFTIGHSTRSLDEFLDLLRQHGVELLVDVRTVPASRRMPHFAKAPLERSLAQG' A
#
# COMPACT_ATOMS: atom_id res chain seq x y z
N MET A 1 8.23 17.72 -8.77
CA MET A 1 8.06 16.36 -8.24
C MET A 1 6.66 16.26 -7.66
N THR A 2 5.86 15.31 -8.13
CA THR A 2 4.49 15.09 -7.63
C THR A 2 4.55 14.07 -6.50
N VAL A 3 3.93 14.37 -5.36
CA VAL A 3 3.84 13.46 -4.21
C VAL A 3 2.37 13.25 -3.91
N PHE A 4 1.97 11.98 -3.80
CA PHE A 4 0.63 11.59 -3.40
C PHE A 4 0.64 11.08 -1.97
N THR A 5 -0.47 11.29 -1.27
CA THR A 5 -0.72 10.67 0.03
C THR A 5 -1.85 9.68 -0.11
N ILE A 6 -1.70 8.49 0.44
CA ILE A 6 -2.75 7.47 0.45
C ILE A 6 -2.86 6.85 1.85
N GLY A 7 -4.08 6.83 2.38
CA GLY A 7 -4.42 6.07 3.58
C GLY A 7 -5.04 4.74 3.20
N HIS A 8 -4.69 3.66 3.91
CA HIS A 8 -5.15 2.31 3.56
C HIS A 8 -6.56 1.94 4.08
N SER A 9 -7.15 2.72 5.01
CA SER A 9 -8.53 2.54 5.51
C SER A 9 -8.87 1.07 5.87
N THR A 10 -10.08 0.60 5.52
CA THR A 10 -10.52 -0.81 5.48
C THR A 10 -10.46 -1.43 4.08
N ARG A 11 -9.73 -0.81 3.13
CA ARG A 11 -9.74 -1.25 1.73
C ARG A 11 -9.21 -2.67 1.60
N SER A 12 -9.75 -3.41 0.64
CA SER A 12 -9.12 -4.65 0.20
C SER A 12 -7.74 -4.35 -0.39
N LEU A 13 -6.91 -5.38 -0.54
CA LEU A 13 -5.61 -5.22 -1.19
C LEU A 13 -5.80 -4.77 -2.65
N ASP A 14 -6.74 -5.38 -3.38
CA ASP A 14 -6.97 -5.09 -4.79
C ASP A 14 -7.42 -3.64 -5.02
N GLU A 15 -8.37 -3.15 -4.20
CA GLU A 15 -8.81 -1.75 -4.24
C GLU A 15 -7.64 -0.78 -4.02
N PHE A 16 -6.72 -1.13 -3.13
CA PHE A 16 -5.54 -0.31 -2.86
C PHE A 16 -4.55 -0.32 -4.03
N LEU A 17 -4.26 -1.50 -4.60
CA LEU A 17 -3.35 -1.63 -5.75
C LEU A 17 -3.91 -0.92 -6.98
N ASP A 18 -5.22 -1.00 -7.21
CA ASP A 18 -5.87 -0.32 -8.32
C ASP A 18 -5.79 1.19 -8.20
N LEU A 19 -5.90 1.75 -6.99
CA LEU A 19 -5.67 3.18 -6.76
C LEU A 19 -4.25 3.61 -7.10
N LEU A 20 -3.24 2.81 -6.75
CA LEU A 20 -1.86 3.09 -7.11
C LEU A 20 -1.67 3.10 -8.63
N ARG A 21 -2.21 2.09 -9.33
CA ARG A 21 -2.14 1.96 -10.79
C ARG A 21 -2.86 3.11 -11.50
N GLN A 22 -4.07 3.44 -11.05
CA GLN A 22 -4.88 4.53 -11.62
C GLN A 22 -4.19 5.89 -11.56
N HIS A 23 -3.25 6.09 -10.64
CA HIS A 23 -2.50 7.33 -10.49
C HIS A 23 -1.04 7.22 -10.92
N GLY A 24 -0.64 6.09 -11.53
CA GLY A 24 0.72 5.87 -12.00
C GLY A 24 1.77 5.90 -10.88
N VAL A 25 1.41 5.42 -9.67
CA VAL A 25 2.33 5.39 -8.53
C VAL A 25 3.24 4.17 -8.65
N GLU A 26 4.51 4.41 -9.00
CA GLU A 26 5.53 3.36 -9.15
C GLU A 26 6.30 3.08 -7.85
N LEU A 27 6.35 4.05 -6.93
CA LEU A 27 7.06 3.95 -5.65
C LEU A 27 6.12 4.29 -4.50
N LEU A 28 5.90 3.31 -3.62
CA LEU A 28 5.20 3.51 -2.36
C LEU A 28 6.22 3.57 -1.21
N VAL A 29 6.20 4.67 -0.46
CA VAL A 29 7.02 4.83 0.76
C VAL A 29 6.13 4.67 1.99
N ASP A 30 6.46 3.70 2.84
CA ASP A 30 5.80 3.51 4.12
C ASP A 30 6.50 4.33 5.21
N VAL A 31 5.81 5.38 5.67
CA VAL A 31 6.33 6.29 6.71
C VAL A 31 5.95 5.86 8.14
N ARG A 32 5.32 4.68 8.31
CA ARG A 32 4.87 4.20 9.62
C ARG A 32 6.05 3.70 10.43
N THR A 33 6.17 4.17 11.68
CA THR A 33 7.17 3.66 12.66
C THR A 33 7.04 2.16 12.89
N VAL A 34 5.80 1.66 12.92
CA VAL A 34 5.50 0.23 13.06
C VAL A 34 4.60 -0.18 11.90
N PRO A 35 5.16 -0.69 10.78
CA PRO A 35 4.40 -1.07 9.59
C PRO A 35 3.78 -2.47 9.75
N ALA A 36 3.01 -2.65 10.82
CA ALA A 36 2.28 -3.86 11.13
C ALA A 36 0.78 -3.55 11.29
N SER A 37 -0.07 -4.50 10.92
CA SER A 37 -1.51 -4.37 11.12
C SER A 37 -2.11 -5.73 11.43
N ARG A 38 -2.66 -5.89 12.64
CA ARG A 38 -3.43 -7.09 13.01
C ARG A 38 -4.81 -7.10 12.37
N ARG A 39 -5.43 -5.93 12.21
CA ARG A 39 -6.78 -5.81 11.63
C ARG A 39 -6.79 -6.04 10.12
N MET A 40 -5.74 -5.61 9.45
CA MET A 40 -5.59 -5.74 7.99
C MET A 40 -4.22 -6.36 7.67
N PRO A 41 -4.09 -7.69 7.73
CA PRO A 41 -2.82 -8.38 7.57
C PRO A 41 -2.11 -8.07 6.24
N HIS A 42 -2.86 -7.76 5.16
CA HIS A 42 -2.30 -7.37 3.87
C HIS A 42 -1.57 -6.03 3.87
N PHE A 43 -1.81 -5.16 4.87
CA PHE A 43 -1.06 -3.91 5.06
C PHE A 43 0.10 -4.04 6.06
N ALA A 44 0.40 -5.25 6.55
CA ALA A 44 1.68 -5.49 7.21
C ALA A 44 2.81 -5.46 6.17
N LYS A 45 4.01 -5.03 6.59
CA LYS A 45 5.17 -4.79 5.72
C LYS A 45 5.43 -5.93 4.72
N ALA A 46 5.71 -7.14 5.20
CA ALA A 46 6.09 -8.25 4.34
C ALA A 46 4.96 -8.71 3.38
N PRO A 47 3.69 -8.86 3.81
CA PRO A 47 2.59 -9.06 2.88
C PRO A 47 2.45 -7.97 1.82
N LEU A 48 2.49 -6.69 2.22
CA LEU A 48 2.33 -5.57 1.31
C LEU A 48 3.46 -5.50 0.28
N GLU A 49 4.71 -5.66 0.71
CA GLU A 49 5.88 -5.71 -0.18
C GLU A 49 5.74 -6.81 -1.23
N ARG A 50 5.31 -8.02 -0.83
CA ARG A 50 5.08 -9.13 -1.77
C ARG A 50 3.96 -8.83 -2.76
N SER A 51 2.91 -8.14 -2.35
CA SER A 51 1.80 -7.78 -3.24
C SER A 51 2.20 -6.70 -4.24
N LEU A 52 3.05 -5.75 -3.83
CA LEU A 52 3.58 -4.70 -4.72
C LEU A 52 4.58 -5.24 -5.74
N ALA A 53 5.35 -6.29 -5.39
CA ALA A 53 6.31 -6.92 -6.29
C ALA A 53 5.67 -7.74 -7.43
N GLN A 54 4.36 -7.96 -7.40
CA GLN A 54 3.61 -8.78 -8.36
C GLN A 54 2.81 -7.94 -9.36
N GLY A 55 3.04 -6.62 -9.43
CA GLY A 55 2.32 -5.68 -10.28
C GLY A 55 3.19 -5.04 -11.33
#